data_AF-A0A6A0IHN4-F1
#
_entry.id   AF-A0A6A0IHN4-F1
#
_cell.length_a   1.000
_cell.length_b   1.000
_cell.length_c   1.000
_cell.angle_alpha   90.00
_cell.angle_beta   90.00
_cell.angle_gamma   90.00
#
_symmetry.space_group_name_H-M   'P 1'
#
loop_
_entity.id
_entity.type
_entity.pdbx_description
1 polymer ?
#
loop_
_entity_poly.entity_id
_entity_poly.type
_entity_poly.pdbx_seq_one_letter_code
_entity_poly.pdbx_strand_id
1 'polypeptide(L)'
;MIASMRSRWVLAACLVPLSFPLSAEESPLKATEVEVCEEIVDRACQGASRSFGPDVELVTFLTRIEGATGEAYVTHVWTFEGREVRRVKLPVKTSTYRTWSSKRVKGAPGKWRVEVLDPLGRSLGLVDFVVEPPREGP
;
A
#
# COMPACT_ATOMS: atom_id res chain seq x y z
N MET A 1 -33.44 46.57 58.91
CA MET A 1 -32.41 46.83 57.88
C MET A 1 -32.51 45.76 56.81
N ILE A 2 -32.51 46.20 55.55
CA ILE A 2 -32.82 45.47 54.32
C ILE A 2 -31.55 44.77 53.83
N ALA A 3 -31.65 43.53 53.35
CA ALA A 3 -30.82 43.04 52.24
C ALA A 3 -31.42 41.77 51.63
N SER A 4 -32.30 41.98 50.65
CA SER A 4 -32.76 40.97 49.69
C SER A 4 -31.58 40.60 48.78
N MET A 5 -31.17 39.33 48.80
CA MET A 5 -30.16 38.80 47.89
C MET A 5 -30.85 38.27 46.63
N ARG A 6 -30.71 39.01 45.52
CA ARG A 6 -31.29 38.67 44.22
C ARG A 6 -30.37 37.67 43.50
N SER A 7 -30.81 36.42 43.35
CA SER A 7 -30.14 35.43 42.50
C SER A 7 -30.06 35.92 41.05
N ARG A 8 -28.85 36.14 40.56
CA ARG A 8 -28.57 36.28 39.12
C ARG A 8 -28.11 34.92 38.61
N TRP A 9 -29.02 34.19 37.98
CA TRP A 9 -28.66 33.02 37.18
C TRP A 9 -28.05 33.53 35.87
N VAL A 10 -26.73 33.43 35.73
CA VAL A 10 -26.06 33.62 34.43
C VAL A 10 -26.18 32.28 33.71
N LEU A 11 -27.01 32.22 32.68
CA LEU A 11 -27.02 31.11 31.73
C LEU A 11 -25.70 31.15 30.95
N ALA A 12 -24.72 30.35 31.39
CA ALA A 12 -23.53 30.09 30.58
C ALA A 12 -23.94 29.14 29.44
N ALA A 13 -24.06 29.68 28.23
CA ALA A 13 -24.21 28.88 27.02
C ALA A 13 -22.88 28.13 26.77
N CYS A 14 -22.83 26.86 27.18
CA CYS A 14 -21.74 25.96 26.84
C CYS A 14 -21.77 25.73 25.32
N LEU A 15 -20.91 26.43 24.58
CA LEU A 15 -20.63 26.14 23.18
C LEU A 15 -19.82 24.84 23.14
N VAL A 16 -20.51 23.69 23.12
CA VAL A 16 -19.85 22.39 22.93
C VAL A 16 -19.52 22.28 21.43
N PRO A 17 -18.25 22.27 21.02
CA PRO A 17 -17.93 22.00 19.62
C PRO A 17 -18.44 20.60 19.29
N LEU A 18 -19.34 20.48 18.32
CA LEU A 18 -19.71 19.21 17.71
C LEU A 18 -18.48 18.66 17.00
N SER A 19 -17.68 17.88 17.72
CA SER A 19 -16.64 17.04 17.13
C SER A 19 -17.34 15.92 16.36
N PHE A 20 -17.65 16.14 15.09
CA PHE A 20 -18.02 15.05 14.20
C PHE A 20 -16.77 14.20 13.98
N PRO A 21 -16.73 12.92 14.39
CA PRO A 21 -15.64 12.05 14.00
C PRO A 21 -15.60 11.95 12.47
N LEU A 22 -14.46 12.36 11.89
CA LEU A 22 -14.17 12.10 10.49
C LEU A 22 -14.02 10.59 10.33
N SER A 23 -15.08 9.93 9.85
CA SER A 23 -15.02 8.48 9.59
C SER A 23 -14.01 8.24 8.49
N ALA A 24 -12.92 7.54 8.82
CA ALA A 24 -12.00 7.04 7.82
C ALA A 24 -12.70 5.87 7.11
N GLU A 25 -13.39 6.15 6.00
CA GLU A 25 -13.95 5.13 5.11
C GLU A 25 -12.84 4.15 4.76
N GLU A 26 -12.91 2.88 5.13
CA GLU A 26 -11.90 1.88 4.77
C GLU A 26 -11.89 1.66 3.24
N SER A 27 -10.78 1.20 2.67
CA SER A 27 -10.76 0.87 1.24
C SER A 27 -11.72 -0.29 0.96
N PRO A 28 -12.62 -0.19 -0.03
CA PRO A 28 -13.39 -1.34 -0.48
C PRO A 28 -12.49 -2.37 -1.17
N LEU A 29 -11.36 -1.93 -1.73
CA LEU A 29 -10.36 -2.81 -2.33
C LEU A 29 -9.51 -3.46 -1.24
N LYS A 30 -9.30 -4.76 -1.36
CA LYS A 30 -8.41 -5.55 -0.51
C LYS A 30 -7.42 -6.31 -1.36
N ALA A 31 -6.14 -6.30 -0.98
CA ALA A 31 -5.15 -7.18 -1.59
C ALA A 31 -5.13 -8.50 -0.82
N THR A 32 -5.72 -9.56 -1.40
CA THR A 32 -5.81 -10.88 -0.76
C THR A 32 -4.60 -11.77 -1.07
N GLU A 33 -3.77 -11.36 -2.02
CA GLU A 33 -2.50 -12.01 -2.40
C GLU A 33 -1.52 -10.90 -2.78
N VAL A 34 -0.32 -10.94 -2.19
CA VAL A 34 0.80 -10.04 -2.53
C VAL A 34 2.07 -10.87 -2.54
N GLU A 35 2.72 -10.98 -3.70
CA GLU A 35 3.88 -11.86 -3.87
C GLU A 35 4.86 -11.29 -4.89
N VAL A 36 6.15 -11.44 -4.60
CA VAL A 36 7.22 -11.14 -5.56
C VAL A 36 7.86 -12.44 -6.04
N CYS A 37 8.16 -12.49 -7.33
CA CYS A 37 8.64 -13.68 -8.00
C CYS A 37 9.46 -13.30 -9.25
N GLU A 38 10.19 -14.25 -9.82
CA GLU A 38 10.98 -14.00 -11.03
C GLU A 38 10.06 -13.75 -12.23
N GLU A 39 8.98 -14.52 -12.35
CA GLU A 39 8.08 -14.44 -13.49
C GLU A 39 6.63 -14.85 -13.17
N ILE A 40 5.73 -14.57 -14.13
CA ILE A 40 4.32 -14.99 -14.09
C ILE A 40 4.09 -16.00 -15.20
N VAL A 41 3.71 -17.21 -14.82
CA VAL A 41 3.29 -18.29 -15.73
C VAL A 41 1.87 -18.68 -15.37
N ASP A 42 0.98 -18.73 -16.35
CA ASP A 42 -0.45 -19.05 -16.16
C ASP A 42 -1.14 -18.22 -15.05
N ARG A 43 -0.76 -16.94 -14.95
CA ARG A 43 -1.26 -15.97 -13.95
C ARG A 43 -0.89 -16.30 -12.50
N ALA A 44 0.13 -17.13 -12.30
CA ALA A 44 0.69 -17.48 -11.00
C ALA A 44 2.18 -17.11 -10.91
N CYS A 45 2.65 -16.79 -9.71
CA CYS A 45 4.05 -16.49 -9.46
C CYS A 45 4.92 -17.75 -9.55
N GLN A 46 6.01 -17.68 -10.30
CA GLN A 46 7.05 -18.70 -10.37
C GLN A 46 8.38 -18.14 -9.89
N GLY A 47 9.10 -18.90 -9.06
CA GLY A 47 10.31 -18.41 -8.41
C GLY A 47 10.01 -17.35 -7.34
N ALA A 48 8.96 -17.56 -6.54
CA ALA A 48 8.63 -16.67 -5.43
C ALA A 48 9.73 -16.72 -4.36
N SER A 49 10.23 -15.55 -3.97
CA SER A 49 11.29 -15.44 -2.97
C SER A 49 11.31 -14.04 -2.33
N ARG A 50 11.95 -13.91 -1.17
CA ARG A 50 12.31 -12.62 -0.56
C ARG A 50 13.80 -12.30 -0.66
N SER A 51 14.60 -13.22 -1.22
CA SER A 51 16.00 -13.01 -1.58
C SER A 51 16.24 -13.53 -2.99
N PHE A 52 16.77 -12.68 -3.86
CA PHE A 52 17.12 -13.05 -5.22
C PHE A 52 18.62 -12.92 -5.41
N GLY A 53 19.21 -13.88 -6.14
CA GLY A 53 20.63 -13.88 -6.43
C GLY A 53 21.06 -12.69 -7.31
N PRO A 54 22.37 -12.46 -7.45
CA PRO A 54 22.92 -11.30 -8.17
C PRO A 54 22.61 -11.26 -9.66
N ASP A 55 22.28 -12.42 -10.25
CA ASP A 55 22.01 -12.56 -11.67
C ASP A 55 20.54 -12.29 -12.04
N VAL A 56 19.66 -12.08 -11.04
CA VAL A 56 18.25 -11.80 -11.27
C VAL A 56 18.09 -10.51 -12.09
N GLU A 57 17.46 -10.63 -13.25
CA GLU A 57 17.29 -9.47 -14.12
C GLU A 57 16.08 -8.63 -13.73
N LEU A 58 14.98 -9.32 -13.44
CA LEU A 58 13.64 -8.79 -13.27
C LEU A 58 12.99 -9.42 -12.05
N VAL A 59 12.30 -8.61 -11.26
CA VAL A 59 11.39 -9.10 -10.22
C VAL A 59 9.99 -8.61 -10.55
N THR A 60 9.01 -9.50 -10.48
CA THR A 60 7.60 -9.23 -10.73
C THR A 60 6.83 -9.22 -9.42
N PHE A 61 5.96 -8.23 -9.23
CA PHE A 61 5.05 -8.14 -8.10
C PHE A 61 3.63 -8.45 -8.57
N LEU A 62 3.10 -9.59 -8.12
CA LEU A 62 1.74 -10.06 -8.35
C LEU A 62 0.84 -9.61 -7.20
N THR A 63 -0.34 -9.09 -7.56
CA THR A 63 -1.40 -8.83 -6.60
C THR A 63 -2.72 -9.44 -7.06
N ARG A 64 -3.46 -10.01 -6.11
CA ARG A 64 -4.89 -10.31 -6.26
C ARG A 64 -5.66 -9.27 -5.48
N ILE A 65 -6.51 -8.53 -6.17
CA ILE A 65 -7.37 -7.50 -5.61
C ILE A 65 -8.81 -8.00 -5.59
N GLU A 66 -9.48 -7.78 -4.48
CA GLU A 66 -10.89 -8.07 -4.27
C GLU A 66 -11.67 -6.82 -3.84
N GLY A 67 -13.00 -6.86 -3.99
CA GLY A 67 -13.90 -5.79 -3.50
C GLY A 67 -14.15 -4.65 -4.50
N ALA A 68 -13.72 -4.79 -5.75
CA ALA A 68 -14.04 -3.82 -6.79
C ALA A 68 -15.52 -3.92 -7.22
N THR A 69 -16.23 -2.79 -7.19
CA THR A 69 -17.64 -2.67 -7.61
C THR A 69 -17.76 -2.00 -8.99
N GLY A 70 -16.84 -2.34 -9.91
CA GLY A 70 -16.73 -1.73 -11.24
C GLY A 70 -15.28 -1.64 -11.69
N GLU A 71 -15.02 -0.88 -12.76
CA GLU A 71 -13.65 -0.54 -13.16
C GLU A 71 -12.97 0.30 -12.07
N ALA A 72 -11.88 -0.23 -11.54
CA ALA A 72 -11.04 0.42 -10.53
C ALA A 72 -9.57 0.32 -10.94
N TYR A 73 -8.69 0.81 -10.08
CA TYR A 73 -7.25 0.65 -10.26
C TYR A 73 -6.55 0.56 -8.92
N VAL A 74 -5.35 -0.01 -8.94
CA VAL A 74 -4.37 0.05 -7.86
C VAL A 74 -3.07 0.60 -8.39
N THR A 75 -2.18 1.01 -7.49
CA THR A 75 -0.86 1.52 -7.85
C THR A 75 0.22 0.69 -7.20
N HIS A 76 1.09 0.07 -7.99
CA HIS A 76 2.31 -0.53 -7.47
C HIS A 76 3.41 0.52 -7.33
N VAL A 77 4.00 0.65 -6.15
CA VAL A 77 5.09 1.58 -5.84
C VAL A 77 6.34 0.77 -5.51
N TRP A 78 7.38 0.92 -6.33
CA TRP A 78 8.67 0.28 -6.16
C TRP A 78 9.64 1.25 -5.50
N THR A 79 10.29 0.79 -4.45
CA THR A 79 11.26 1.52 -3.64
C THR A 79 12.56 0.74 -3.58
N PHE A 80 13.68 1.42 -3.79
CA PHE A 80 15.02 0.87 -3.65
C PHE A 80 15.79 1.72 -2.63
N GLU A 81 16.37 1.08 -1.61
CA GLU A 81 17.11 1.76 -0.53
C GLU A 81 16.36 2.96 0.06
N GLY A 82 15.06 2.76 0.31
CA GLY A 82 14.18 3.79 0.90
C GLY A 82 13.75 4.91 -0.04
N ARG A 83 14.16 4.88 -1.32
CA ARG A 83 13.75 5.86 -2.34
C ARG A 83 12.76 5.25 -3.30
N GLU A 84 11.61 5.89 -3.49
CA GLU A 84 10.69 5.52 -4.56
C GLU A 84 11.40 5.68 -5.92
N VAL A 85 11.41 4.61 -6.72
CA VAL A 85 12.04 4.58 -8.04
C VAL A 85 11.05 4.35 -9.17
N ARG A 86 9.84 3.85 -8.87
CA ARG A 86 8.80 3.67 -9.89
C ARG A 86 7.42 3.59 -9.29
N ARG A 87 6.44 4.16 -10.01
CA ARG A 87 5.01 4.05 -9.74
C ARG A 87 4.29 3.51 -10.97
N VAL A 88 3.43 2.51 -10.80
CA VAL A 88 2.71 1.86 -11.91
C VAL A 88 1.23 1.75 -11.57
N LYS A 89 0.39 2.48 -12.30
CA LYS A 89 -1.07 2.38 -12.21
C LYS A 89 -1.55 1.16 -13.00
N LEU A 90 -2.31 0.29 -12.36
CA LEU A 90 -2.79 -0.98 -12.93
C LEU A 90 -4.31 -1.08 -12.81
N PRO A 91 -5.02 -1.52 -13.87
CA PRO A 91 -6.47 -1.66 -13.83
C PRO A 91 -6.91 -2.85 -12.96
N VAL A 92 -8.09 -2.73 -12.37
CA VAL A 92 -8.84 -3.78 -11.68
C VAL A 92 -10.21 -3.81 -12.31
N LYS A 93 -10.49 -4.83 -13.13
CA LYS A 93 -11.64 -4.82 -14.04
C LYS A 93 -12.83 -5.63 -13.56
N THR A 94 -12.64 -6.47 -12.56
CA THR A 94 -13.67 -7.37 -12.00
C THR A 94 -13.55 -7.42 -10.49
N SER A 95 -14.58 -7.92 -9.81
CA SER A 95 -14.66 -8.00 -8.35
C SER A 95 -13.50 -8.74 -7.69
N THR A 96 -12.95 -9.75 -8.38
CA THR A 96 -11.67 -10.39 -8.08
C THR A 96 -10.79 -10.29 -9.31
N TYR A 97 -9.61 -9.68 -9.20
CA TYR A 97 -8.72 -9.44 -10.33
C TYR A 97 -7.27 -9.64 -9.94
N ARG A 98 -6.50 -10.29 -10.82
CA ARG A 98 -5.04 -10.35 -10.68
C ARG A 98 -4.37 -9.40 -11.67
N THR A 99 -3.42 -8.64 -11.16
CA THR A 99 -2.59 -7.71 -11.92
C THR A 99 -1.16 -7.76 -11.40
N TRP A 100 -0.22 -7.32 -12.23
CA TRP A 100 1.20 -7.31 -11.86
C TRP A 100 1.95 -6.19 -12.54
N SER A 101 3.07 -5.83 -11.94
CA SER A 101 4.10 -5.01 -12.57
C SER A 101 5.45 -5.65 -12.32
N SER A 102 6.44 -5.37 -13.16
CA SER A 102 7.80 -5.86 -12.95
C SER A 102 8.82 -4.73 -12.92
N LYS A 103 9.95 -4.96 -12.26
CA LYS A 103 11.05 -4.01 -12.15
C LYS A 103 12.36 -4.71 -12.51
N ARG A 104 13.14 -4.10 -13.41
CA ARG A 104 14.52 -4.50 -13.66
C ARG A 104 15.36 -4.15 -12.42
N VAL A 105 15.99 -5.15 -11.83
CA VAL A 105 16.77 -5.01 -10.58
C VAL A 105 18.26 -5.34 -10.77
N LYS A 106 18.64 -5.88 -11.94
CA LYS A 106 20.04 -6.14 -12.29
C LYS A 106 20.93 -4.93 -12.04
N GLY A 107 22.05 -5.14 -11.36
CA GLY A 107 23.02 -4.08 -11.03
C GLY A 107 22.60 -3.15 -9.89
N ALA A 108 21.50 -3.46 -9.20
CA ALA A 108 21.03 -2.73 -8.02
C ALA A 108 20.80 -3.71 -6.85
N PRO A 109 21.89 -4.32 -6.33
CA PRO A 109 21.82 -5.13 -5.13
C PRO A 109 21.45 -4.26 -3.93
N GLY A 110 20.72 -4.82 -2.98
CA GLY A 110 20.24 -4.11 -1.80
C GLY A 110 18.78 -4.38 -1.47
N LYS A 111 18.23 -3.50 -0.65
CA LYS A 111 16.87 -3.60 -0.12
C LYS A 111 15.87 -2.99 -1.08
N TRP A 112 14.87 -3.79 -1.40
CA TRP A 112 13.74 -3.41 -2.22
C TRP A 112 12.45 -3.54 -1.44
N ARG A 113 11.51 -2.65 -1.74
CA ARG A 113 10.12 -2.75 -1.33
C ARG A 113 9.23 -2.54 -2.53
N VAL A 114 8.17 -3.31 -2.60
CA VAL A 114 7.05 -3.02 -3.48
C VAL A 114 5.75 -3.02 -2.69
N GLU A 115 4.94 -2.00 -2.90
CA GLU A 115 3.70 -1.78 -2.18
C GLU A 115 2.55 -1.59 -3.18
N VAL A 116 1.38 -2.12 -2.86
CA VAL A 116 0.15 -1.88 -3.62
C VAL A 116 -0.72 -0.89 -2.86
N LEU A 117 -1.03 0.22 -3.52
CA LEU A 117 -1.85 1.30 -3.00
C LEU A 117 -3.22 1.33 -3.68
N ASP A 118 -4.23 1.73 -2.91
CA ASP A 118 -5.54 2.07 -3.44
C ASP A 118 -5.53 3.45 -4.17
N PRO A 119 -6.65 3.86 -4.77
CA PRO A 119 -6.77 5.15 -5.44
C PRO A 119 -6.51 6.40 -4.57
N LEU A 120 -6.64 6.28 -3.24
CA LEU A 120 -6.37 7.36 -2.29
C LEU A 120 -4.94 7.32 -1.74
N GLY A 121 -4.11 6.39 -2.23
CA GLY A 121 -2.72 6.25 -1.82
C GLY A 121 -2.53 5.45 -0.52
N ARG A 122 -3.56 4.73 -0.06
CA ARG A 122 -3.50 3.91 1.15
C ARG A 122 -2.95 2.53 0.83
N SER A 123 -2.09 2.01 1.71
CA SER A 123 -1.51 0.68 1.56
C SER A 123 -2.57 -0.41 1.67
N LEU A 124 -2.62 -1.29 0.68
CA LEU A 124 -3.40 -2.52 0.69
C LEU A 124 -2.53 -3.75 1.01
N GLY A 125 -1.21 -3.62 0.85
CA GLY A 125 -0.23 -4.67 1.12
C GLY A 125 1.15 -4.31 0.56
N LEU A 126 2.19 -4.92 1.10
CA LEU A 126 3.58 -4.69 0.69
C LEU A 126 4.42 -5.95 0.82
N VAL A 127 5.53 -5.98 0.07
CA VAL A 127 6.56 -7.00 0.15
C VAL A 127 7.92 -6.33 0.18
N ASP A 128 8.71 -6.67 1.20
CA ASP A 128 10.14 -6.39 1.27
C ASP A 128 10.93 -7.59 0.71
N PHE A 129 11.94 -7.31 -0.11
CA PHE A 129 12.86 -8.32 -0.63
C PHE A 129 14.28 -7.74 -0.77
N VAL A 130 15.25 -8.64 -0.96
CA VAL A 130 16.66 -8.29 -1.15
C VAL A 130 17.14 -8.86 -2.48
N VAL A 131 17.98 -8.09 -3.16
CA VAL A 131 18.82 -8.59 -4.26
C VAL A 131 20.24 -8.68 -3.74
N GLU A 132 20.80 -9.88 -3.77
CA GLU A 132 22.14 -10.15 -3.26
C GLU A 132 23.20 -9.49 -4.16
N PRO A 133 24.29 -8.95 -3.59
CA PRO A 133 25.41 -8.46 -4.39
C PRO A 133 26.09 -9.64 -5.12
N PRO A 134 26.75 -9.38 -6.27
CA PRO A 134 27.63 -10.36 -6.88
C PRO A 134 28.61 -10.89 -5.85
N ARG A 135 28.90 -12.19 -5.90
CA ARG A 135 29.91 -12.77 -5.01
C ARG A 135 31.25 -12.11 -5.31
N GLU A 136 31.80 -11.35 -4.37
CA GLU A 136 33.18 -10.89 -4.45
C GLU A 136 34.07 -12.15 -4.37
N GLY A 137 34.84 -12.40 -5.42
CA GLY A 137 35.82 -13.47 -5.44
C GLY A 137 37.00 -13.17 -4.51
N PRO A 138 37.80 -14.19 -4.12
CA PRO A 138 39.06 -13.99 -3.42
C PRO A 138 40.09 -13.25 -4.26
#